data_AF-A0A7Y5N6Z8-F1
#
_entry.id   AF-A0A7Y5N6Z8-F1
#
_cell.length_a   1.000
_cell.length_b   1.000
_cell.length_c   1.000
_cell.angle_alpha   90.00
_cell.angle_beta   90.00
_cell.angle_gamma   90.00
#
_symmetry.space_group_name_H-M   'P 1'
#
loop_
_entity.id
_entity.type
_entity.pdbx_description
1 polymer ?
#
loop_
_entity_poly.entity_id
_entity_poly.type
_entity_poly.pdbx_seq_one_letter_code
_entity_poly.pdbx_strand_id
1 'polypeptide(L)'
;EQMYAALSAEDADRIRVYLAEHEGDVLAATVFIRVGEHAWYSYGASTAAKRELQGSTAIQWRMMQDSIAAGATVYDLRGITNTVDEANPHIGLIRFKVGTGGEAVRLAGEWDLPLNRLLYKAFDLYMKRR
;
A
#
# COMPACT_ATOMS: atom_id res chain seq x y z
N GLU A 1 8.23 4.02 15.22
CA GLU A 1 9.17 3.06 15.85
C GLU A 1 8.48 1.79 16.37
N GLN A 2 7.38 1.87 17.12
CA GLN A 2 6.70 0.68 17.67
C GLN A 2 6.33 -0.39 16.63
N MET A 3 5.73 -0.01 15.49
CA MET A 3 5.35 -0.98 14.44
C MET A 3 6.57 -1.74 13.87
N TYR A 4 7.66 -1.04 13.58
CA TYR A 4 8.86 -1.66 13.02
C TYR A 4 9.47 -2.65 14.01
N ALA A 5 9.62 -2.24 15.27
CA ALA A 5 10.15 -3.10 16.33
C ALA A 5 9.27 -4.33 16.61
N ALA A 6 7.93 -4.16 16.64
CA ALA A 6 7.01 -5.26 16.88
C ALA A 6 7.05 -6.29 15.74
N LEU A 7 6.99 -5.82 14.48
CA LEU A 7 6.97 -6.71 13.32
C LEU A 7 8.31 -7.39 13.10
N SER A 8 9.44 -6.67 13.22
CA SER A 8 10.75 -7.28 13.02
C SER A 8 11.12 -8.32 14.08
N ALA A 9 10.50 -8.25 15.27
CA ALA A 9 10.64 -9.27 16.31
C ALA A 9 9.88 -10.57 16.00
N GLU A 10 8.82 -10.51 15.17
CA GLU A 10 8.10 -11.71 14.71
C GLU A 10 8.91 -12.46 13.64
N ASP A 11 9.46 -11.72 12.68
CA ASP A 11 10.27 -12.23 11.57
C ASP A 11 11.14 -11.07 11.02
N ALA A 12 12.42 -11.33 10.74
CA ALA A 12 13.32 -10.30 10.21
C ALA A 12 12.84 -9.70 8.87
N ASP A 13 12.03 -10.44 8.12
CA ASP A 13 11.47 -10.07 6.83
C ASP A 13 10.01 -9.59 6.91
N ARG A 14 9.45 -9.51 8.12
CA ARG A 14 8.08 -9.04 8.36
C ARG A 14 7.84 -7.63 7.89
N ILE A 15 8.85 -6.77 8.05
CA ILE A 15 8.81 -5.36 7.67
C ILE A 15 10.19 -4.93 7.16
N ARG A 16 10.21 -4.22 6.04
CA ARG A 16 11.43 -3.66 5.45
C ARG A 16 11.20 -2.25 4.96
N VAL A 17 12.25 -1.44 4.94
CA VAL A 17 12.24 -0.13 4.27
C VAL A 17 13.12 -0.23 3.04
N TYR A 18 12.52 -0.03 1.87
CA TYR A 18 13.24 0.07 0.60
C TYR A 18 13.58 1.52 0.33
N LEU A 19 14.81 1.78 -0.07
CA LEU A 19 15.30 3.09 -0.49
C LEU A 19 15.82 2.98 -1.93
N ALA A 20 15.42 3.91 -2.78
CA ALA A 20 16.05 4.12 -4.08
C ALA A 20 16.99 5.31 -3.97
N GLU A 21 18.28 5.06 -4.11
CA GLU A 21 19.34 6.05 -4.00
C GLU A 21 20.10 6.19 -5.32
N HIS A 22 20.43 7.42 -5.69
CA HIS A 22 21.27 7.72 -6.84
C HIS A 22 22.28 8.81 -6.49
N GLU A 23 23.57 8.47 -6.50
CA GLU A 23 24.68 9.38 -6.18
C GLU A 23 24.54 10.05 -4.80
N GLY A 24 24.03 9.32 -3.82
CA GLY A 24 23.81 9.81 -2.45
C GLY A 24 22.47 10.50 -2.22
N ASP A 25 21.66 10.72 -3.27
CA ASP A 25 20.31 11.28 -3.13
C ASP A 25 19.26 10.16 -2.99
N VAL A 26 18.47 10.20 -1.91
CA VAL A 26 17.31 9.31 -1.74
C VAL A 26 16.15 9.85 -2.58
N LEU A 27 15.80 9.12 -3.64
CA LEU A 27 14.76 9.51 -4.59
C LEU A 27 13.38 9.00 -4.21
N ALA A 28 13.32 7.81 -3.61
CA ALA A 28 12.09 7.21 -3.13
C ALA A 28 12.35 6.31 -1.91
N ALA A 29 11.31 6.15 -1.09
CA ALA A 29 11.31 5.27 0.06
C ALA A 29 9.98 4.54 0.16
N THR A 30 9.99 3.31 0.67
CA THR A 30 8.78 2.51 0.82
C THR A 30 8.86 1.57 2.01
N VAL A 31 7.80 1.55 2.81
CA VAL A 31 7.56 0.54 3.84
C VAL A 31 6.87 -0.65 3.21
N PHE A 32 7.55 -1.79 3.27
CA PHE A 32 7.10 -3.10 2.85
C PHE A 32 6.72 -3.91 4.08
N ILE A 33 5.60 -4.65 4.00
CA ILE A 33 5.19 -5.60 5.03
C ILE A 33 4.89 -6.94 4.36
N ARG A 34 5.22 -8.04 5.03
CA ARG A 34 4.87 -9.40 4.57
C ARG A 34 4.26 -10.22 5.68
N VAL A 35 3.21 -10.98 5.36
CA VAL A 35 2.55 -11.94 6.26
C VAL A 35 2.23 -13.19 5.45
N GLY A 36 2.90 -14.30 5.76
CA GLY A 36 2.77 -15.54 5.01
C GLY A 36 3.16 -15.35 3.55
N GLU A 37 2.25 -15.70 2.64
CA GLU A 37 2.43 -15.57 1.19
C GLU A 37 1.96 -14.22 0.62
N HIS A 38 1.65 -13.24 1.49
CA HIS A 38 1.13 -11.94 1.08
C HIS A 38 2.12 -10.83 1.41
N ALA A 39 2.47 -10.04 0.41
CA ALA A 39 3.33 -8.86 0.50
C ALA A 39 2.55 -7.57 0.23
N TRP A 40 2.79 -6.52 1.01
CA TRP A 40 2.11 -5.23 0.90
C TRP A 40 3.09 -4.09 0.61
N TYR A 41 2.72 -3.27 -0.37
CA TYR A 41 3.21 -1.90 -0.54
C TYR A 41 2.45 -0.97 0.43
N SER A 42 2.88 -0.91 1.69
CA SER A 42 2.10 -0.24 2.75
C SER A 42 2.12 1.29 2.66
N TYR A 43 3.33 1.87 2.56
CA TYR A 43 3.53 3.32 2.48
C TYR A 43 4.67 3.61 1.52
N GLY A 44 4.50 4.58 0.63
CA GLY A 44 5.57 5.03 -0.23
C GLY A 44 5.62 6.55 -0.34
N ALA A 45 6.84 7.05 -0.48
CA ALA A 45 7.14 8.46 -0.70
C ALA A 45 8.20 8.57 -1.78
N SER A 46 8.17 9.66 -2.53
CA SER A 46 9.18 9.97 -3.55
C SER A 46 9.35 11.47 -3.68
N THR A 47 10.54 11.88 -4.08
CA THR A 47 10.86 13.28 -4.34
C THR A 47 10.52 13.64 -5.78
N ALA A 48 10.44 14.95 -6.07
CA ALA A 48 10.36 15.44 -7.45
C ALA A 48 11.75 15.55 -8.13
N ALA A 49 12.84 15.40 -7.36
CA ALA A 49 14.19 15.47 -7.89
C ALA A 49 14.52 14.20 -8.69
N LYS A 50 15.30 14.36 -9.77
CA LYS A 50 15.72 13.27 -10.67
C LYS A 50 14.57 12.32 -11.07
N ARG A 51 13.38 12.88 -11.33
CA ARG A 51 12.14 12.12 -11.55
C ARG A 51 12.24 11.16 -12.75
N GLU A 52 13.06 11.50 -13.74
CA GLU A 52 13.39 10.69 -14.90
C GLU A 52 14.04 9.34 -14.54
N LEU A 53 14.69 9.24 -13.37
CA LEU A 53 15.28 7.99 -12.87
C LEU A 53 14.26 7.02 -12.27
N GLN A 54 13.01 7.47 -12.09
CA GLN A 54 11.88 6.64 -11.68
C GLN A 54 12.15 5.80 -10.41
N GLY A 55 12.69 6.41 -9.35
CA GLY A 55 13.04 5.71 -8.11
C GLY A 55 11.90 4.86 -7.52
N SER A 56 10.65 5.35 -7.56
CA SER A 56 9.48 4.56 -7.12
C SER A 56 9.28 3.29 -7.93
N THR A 57 9.46 3.34 -9.25
CA THR A 57 9.35 2.17 -10.14
C THR A 57 10.45 1.17 -9.84
N ALA A 58 11.69 1.64 -9.61
CA ALA A 58 12.80 0.77 -9.22
C ALA A 58 12.53 0.03 -7.90
N ILE A 59 11.96 0.71 -6.90
CA ILE A 59 11.54 0.09 -5.64
C ILE A 59 10.47 -0.97 -5.87
N GLN A 60 9.42 -0.67 -6.66
CA GLN A 60 8.36 -1.65 -6.94
C GLN A 60 8.94 -2.91 -7.58
N TRP A 61 9.80 -2.76 -8.57
CA TRP A 61 10.46 -3.89 -9.22
C TRP A 61 11.23 -4.75 -8.22
N ARG A 62 12.07 -4.13 -7.38
CA ARG A 62 12.83 -4.84 -6.36
C ARG A 62 11.92 -5.54 -5.34
N MET A 63 10.89 -4.86 -4.86
CA MET A 63 9.93 -5.44 -3.92
C MET A 63 9.19 -6.63 -4.50
N MET A 64 8.80 -6.59 -5.78
CA MET A 64 8.17 -7.74 -6.46
C MET A 64 9.13 -8.93 -6.55
N GLN A 65 10.39 -8.69 -6.93
CA GLN A 65 11.41 -9.75 -6.97
C GLN A 65 11.62 -10.38 -5.59
N ASP A 66 11.78 -9.56 -4.55
CA ASP A 66 11.98 -10.04 -3.18
C ASP A 66 10.75 -10.77 -2.64
N SER A 67 9.54 -10.32 -3.01
CA SER A 67 8.28 -11.01 -2.65
C SER A 67 8.21 -12.40 -3.29
N ILE A 68 8.53 -12.51 -4.59
CA ILE A 68 8.55 -13.79 -5.30
C ILE A 68 9.59 -14.73 -4.69
N ALA A 69 10.82 -14.24 -4.44
CA ALA A 69 11.88 -15.03 -3.82
C ALA A 69 11.49 -15.53 -2.43
N ALA A 70 10.68 -14.75 -1.71
CA ALA A 70 10.16 -15.11 -0.41
C ALA A 70 8.95 -16.06 -0.46
N GLY A 71 8.47 -16.44 -1.65
CA GLY A 71 7.31 -17.32 -1.84
C GLY A 71 5.96 -16.62 -1.71
N ALA A 72 5.91 -15.30 -1.89
CA ALA A 72 4.64 -14.59 -1.93
C ALA A 72 3.85 -14.94 -3.21
N THR A 73 2.57 -15.21 -3.05
CA THR A 73 1.61 -15.44 -4.14
C THR A 73 0.77 -14.19 -4.42
N VAL A 74 0.76 -13.22 -3.50
CA VAL A 74 0.06 -11.94 -3.63
C VAL A 74 0.99 -10.77 -3.33
N TYR A 75 1.02 -9.80 -4.23
CA TYR A 75 1.66 -8.49 -4.04
C TYR A 75 0.61 -7.39 -4.11
N ASP A 76 0.24 -6.82 -2.96
CA ASP A 76 -0.86 -5.89 -2.82
C ASP A 76 -0.38 -4.42 -2.78
N LEU A 77 -0.76 -3.70 -3.83
CA LEU A 77 -0.49 -2.27 -4.03
C LEU A 77 -1.42 -1.36 -3.21
N ARG A 78 -2.33 -1.94 -2.43
CA ARG A 78 -3.34 -1.31 -1.59
C ARG A 78 -4.44 -0.61 -2.39
N GLY A 79 -5.37 0.00 -1.68
CA GLY A 79 -6.60 0.60 -2.23
C GLY A 79 -6.38 1.64 -3.33
N ILE A 80 -7.32 1.66 -4.27
CA ILE A 80 -7.46 2.67 -5.31
C ILE A 80 -8.74 3.47 -5.08
N THR A 81 -8.87 4.64 -5.70
CA THR A 81 -10.15 5.34 -5.74
C THR A 81 -11.16 4.57 -6.59
N ASN A 82 -12.44 4.66 -6.24
CA ASN A 82 -13.54 3.99 -6.96
C ASN A 82 -13.90 4.65 -8.31
N THR A 83 -13.01 5.46 -8.88
CA THR A 83 -13.23 6.16 -10.14
C THR A 83 -11.97 6.14 -11.00
N VAL A 84 -12.17 6.08 -12.31
CA VAL A 84 -11.14 6.18 -13.36
C VAL A 84 -11.22 7.51 -14.12
N ASP A 85 -11.98 8.47 -13.60
CA ASP A 85 -12.08 9.82 -14.15
C ASP A 85 -10.70 10.48 -14.24
N GLU A 86 -10.35 10.96 -15.44
CA GLU A 86 -9.07 11.62 -15.70
C GLU A 86 -8.94 12.96 -14.96
N ALA A 87 -10.05 13.60 -14.61
CA ALA A 87 -10.06 14.82 -13.79
C ALA A 87 -9.76 14.53 -12.31
N ASN A 88 -9.71 13.26 -11.88
CA ASN A 88 -9.45 12.91 -10.49
C ASN A 88 -7.95 13.11 -10.14
N PRO A 89 -7.61 13.83 -9.05
CA PRO A 89 -6.23 14.01 -8.60
C PRO A 89 -5.46 12.69 -8.36
N HIS A 90 -6.16 11.60 -8.07
CA HIS A 90 -5.59 10.28 -7.81
C HIS A 90 -5.44 9.38 -9.04
N ILE A 91 -5.80 9.84 -10.25
CA ILE A 91 -5.70 9.03 -11.47
C ILE A 91 -4.24 8.60 -11.75
N GLY A 92 -3.27 9.43 -11.40
CA GLY A 92 -1.84 9.10 -11.52
C GLY A 92 -1.45 7.90 -10.65
N LEU A 93 -2.04 7.76 -9.47
CA LEU A 93 -1.80 6.62 -8.58
C LEU A 93 -2.38 5.33 -9.18
N ILE A 94 -3.56 5.40 -9.80
CA ILE A 94 -4.15 4.25 -10.50
C ILE A 94 -3.25 3.85 -11.67
N ARG A 95 -2.81 4.80 -12.51
CA ARG A 95 -1.93 4.51 -13.66
C ARG A 95 -0.61 3.87 -13.21
N PHE A 96 -0.03 4.35 -12.11
CA PHE A 96 1.16 3.74 -11.51
C PHE A 96 0.92 2.26 -11.13
N LYS A 97 -0.18 1.98 -10.42
CA LYS A 97 -0.51 0.62 -9.95
C LYS A 97 -0.87 -0.34 -11.08
N VAL A 98 -1.60 0.12 -12.08
CA VAL A 98 -1.90 -0.68 -13.28
C VAL A 98 -0.63 -0.90 -14.10
N GLY A 99 0.27 0.10 -14.14
CA GLY A 99 1.56 0.02 -14.84
C GLY A 99 2.51 -1.06 -14.33
N THR A 100 2.34 -1.55 -13.09
CA THR A 100 3.09 -2.71 -12.58
C THR A 100 2.48 -4.06 -12.99
N GLY A 101 1.41 -4.05 -13.80
CA GLY A 101 0.61 -5.23 -14.14
C GLY A 101 -0.45 -5.58 -13.09
N GLY A 102 -0.74 -4.68 -12.14
CA GLY A 102 -1.72 -4.90 -11.10
C GLY A 102 -3.17 -4.85 -11.60
N GLU A 103 -4.04 -5.61 -10.96
CA GLU A 103 -5.48 -5.63 -11.21
C GLU A 103 -6.28 -5.03 -10.06
N ALA A 104 -7.45 -4.45 -10.37
CA ALA A 104 -8.36 -3.92 -9.38
C ALA A 104 -9.23 -5.04 -8.79
N VAL A 105 -9.03 -5.36 -7.52
CA VAL A 105 -9.81 -6.37 -6.80
C VAL A 105 -10.82 -5.70 -5.87
N ARG A 106 -12.10 -6.07 -6.01
CA ARG A 106 -13.16 -5.65 -5.08
C ARG A 106 -13.25 -6.66 -3.94
N LEU A 107 -12.94 -6.21 -2.73
CA LEU A 107 -13.17 -6.99 -1.52
C LEU A 107 -14.66 -6.99 -1.16
N ALA A 108 -15.07 -7.96 -0.34
CA ALA A 108 -16.44 -8.11 0.09
C ALA A 108 -16.96 -6.96 0.98
N GLY A 109 -16.06 -6.08 1.42
CA GLY A 109 -16.38 -4.87 2.16
C GLY A 109 -16.32 -5.09 3.67
N GLU A 110 -17.02 -4.22 4.38
CA GLU A 110 -17.08 -4.20 5.85
C GLU A 110 -18.38 -4.84 6.32
N TRP A 111 -18.31 -5.59 7.43
CA TRP A 111 -19.47 -6.16 8.09
C TRP A 111 -19.48 -5.77 9.55
N ASP A 112 -20.62 -5.25 9.99
CA ASP A 112 -20.80 -4.77 11.36
C ASP A 112 -21.55 -5.78 12.22
N LEU A 113 -21.00 -6.07 13.40
CA LEU A 113 -21.69 -6.75 14.50
C LEU A 113 -22.01 -5.75 15.61
N PRO A 114 -23.26 -5.24 15.71
CA PRO A 114 -23.60 -4.24 16.72
C PRO A 114 -23.55 -4.81 18.14
N LEU A 115 -22.48 -4.51 18.88
CA LEU A 115 -22.36 -4.88 20.30
C LEU A 115 -23.35 -4.08 21.18
N ASN A 116 -23.58 -2.81 20.85
CA ASN A 116 -24.65 -1.99 21.43
C ASN A 116 -25.57 -1.47 20.32
N ARG A 117 -26.76 -2.06 20.24
CA ARG A 117 -27.76 -1.75 19.20
C ARG A 117 -28.26 -0.31 19.22
N LEU A 118 -28.33 0.32 20.40
CA LEU A 118 -28.83 1.69 20.52
C LEU A 118 -27.79 2.69 20.01
N LEU A 119 -26.53 2.55 20.45
CA LEU A 119 -25.43 3.39 19.99
C LEU A 119 -25.19 3.21 18.49
N TYR A 120 -25.23 1.98 18.00
CA TYR A 120 -25.08 1.70 16.57
C TYR A 120 -26.15 2.39 15.73
N LYS A 121 -27.42 2.35 16.15
CA LYS A 121 -28.51 3.07 15.46
C LYS A 121 -28.33 4.58 15.50
N ALA A 122 -27.89 5.14 16.64
CA ALA A 122 -27.64 6.57 16.75
C ALA A 122 -26.49 7.01 15.82
N PHE A 123 -25.42 6.22 15.75
CA PHE A 123 -24.30 6.43 14.85
C PHE A 123 -24.73 6.31 13.37
N ASP A 124 -25.45 5.26 13.00
CA ASP A 124 -25.96 5.07 11.64
C ASP A 124 -26.90 6.21 11.21
N LEU A 125 -27.77 6.69 12.11
CA LEU A 125 -28.62 7.85 11.84
C LEU A 125 -27.81 9.13 11.64
N TYR A 126 -26.73 9.33 12.41
CA TYR A 126 -25.82 10.46 12.24
C TYR A 126 -25.09 10.38 10.89
N MET A 127 -24.53 9.22 10.54
CA MET A 127 -23.79 9.01 9.30
C MET A 127 -24.68 9.19 8.06
N LYS A 128 -25.95 8.75 8.10
CA LYS A 128 -26.91 8.96 6.99
C LYS A 128 -27.29 10.42 6.74
N ARG A 129 -27.07 11.31 7.71
CA ARG A 129 -27.40 12.74 7.60
C ARG A 129 -26.21 13.58 7.11
N ARG A 130 -25.03 13.00 7.02
CA ARG A 130 -23.80 13.65 6.57
C ARG A 130 -23.54 13.33 5.10
#